data_AF-A0A526N6K8-F1
#
_entry.id   AF-A0A526N6K8-F1
#
_cell.length_a   1.000
_cell.length_b   1.000
_cell.length_c   1.000
_cell.angle_alpha   90.00
_cell.angle_beta   90.00
_cell.angle_gamma   90.00
#
_symmetry.space_group_name_H-M   'P 1'
#
loop_
_entity.id
_entity.type
_entity.pdbx_description
1 polymer ?
#
loop_
_entity_poly.entity_id
_entity_poly.type
_entity_poly.pdbx_seq_one_letter_code
_entity_poly.pdbx_strand_id
1 'polypeptide(L)'
;MKKRRRPKETTPMGTDTARRPTLPIESLTRPSLVERIRQGVAGAALERQCAKAATGMPDYVGLEGDLVQRAGGLADARRMRDAIVLVLALLGELDELMPDEPDRSAFHEIADLFQDVSEFAAFGMEAARQAAGGGNS
;
A
#
# COMPACT_ATOMS: atom_id res chain seq x y z
N MET A 1 73.69 -19.50 -24.26
CA MET A 1 73.15 -20.87 -24.08
C MET A 1 72.43 -20.99 -22.74
N LYS A 2 71.08 -20.90 -22.69
CA LYS A 2 70.26 -21.41 -21.57
C LYS A 2 68.87 -21.79 -22.13
N LYS A 3 68.63 -23.10 -22.32
CA LYS A 3 67.33 -23.70 -22.70
C LYS A 3 66.40 -23.72 -21.47
N ARG A 4 65.19 -23.17 -21.55
CA ARG A 4 64.08 -23.47 -20.61
C ARG A 4 62.74 -23.34 -21.36
N ARG A 5 62.17 -24.48 -21.78
CA ARG A 5 61.04 -25.24 -21.21
C ARG A 5 59.66 -24.66 -21.64
N ARG A 6 58.95 -25.44 -22.47
CA ARG A 6 57.55 -25.20 -22.89
C ARG A 6 56.60 -25.38 -21.69
N PRO A 7 55.54 -24.56 -21.56
CA PRO A 7 54.47 -24.82 -20.60
C PRO A 7 53.47 -25.86 -21.15
N LYS A 8 52.96 -26.70 -20.24
CA LYS A 8 51.95 -27.75 -20.47
C LYS A 8 50.55 -27.15 -20.61
N GLU A 9 49.76 -27.71 -21.53
CA GLU A 9 48.31 -27.48 -21.70
C GLU A 9 47.54 -27.67 -20.39
N THR A 10 46.72 -26.67 -20.07
CA THR A 10 45.67 -26.73 -19.06
C THR A 10 44.32 -26.95 -19.75
N THR A 11 43.73 -28.12 -19.55
CA THR A 11 42.36 -28.48 -19.93
C THR A 11 41.35 -27.60 -19.17
N PRO A 12 40.26 -27.09 -19.78
CA PRO A 12 39.33 -26.22 -19.08
C PRO A 12 38.38 -27.01 -18.18
N MET A 13 38.23 -26.46 -16.98
CA MET A 13 37.32 -26.85 -15.91
C MET A 13 35.87 -26.58 -16.32
N GLY A 14 35.08 -27.65 -16.48
CA GLY A 14 33.64 -27.57 -16.72
C GLY A 14 32.92 -27.04 -15.49
N THR A 15 32.24 -25.90 -15.64
CA THR A 15 31.33 -25.36 -14.64
C THR A 15 29.96 -25.99 -14.87
N ASP A 16 29.69 -27.08 -14.15
CA ASP A 16 28.34 -27.57 -13.93
C ASP A 16 27.90 -27.10 -12.55
N THR A 17 27.00 -26.13 -12.48
CA THR A 17 26.33 -25.79 -11.21
C THR A 17 24.98 -25.12 -11.46
N ALA A 18 23.94 -25.90 -11.15
CA ALA A 18 22.62 -25.48 -10.67
C ALA A 18 21.74 -24.66 -11.63
N ARG A 19 21.05 -25.38 -12.51
CA ARG A 19 19.75 -24.95 -13.05
C ARG A 19 18.76 -24.86 -11.88
N ARG A 20 18.56 -23.64 -11.34
CA ARG A 20 17.46 -23.36 -10.40
C ARG A 20 16.14 -23.79 -11.05
N PRO A 21 15.35 -24.69 -10.47
CA PRO A 21 13.98 -24.86 -10.89
C PRO A 21 13.20 -23.64 -10.42
N THR A 22 12.89 -22.73 -11.35
CA THR A 22 11.89 -21.69 -11.15
C THR A 22 10.53 -22.38 -11.21
N LEU A 23 10.07 -22.93 -10.08
CA LEU A 23 8.66 -23.24 -9.95
C LEU A 23 7.90 -21.90 -9.97
N PRO A 24 6.82 -21.76 -10.75
CA PRO A 24 5.96 -20.60 -10.62
C PRO A 24 5.43 -20.60 -9.19
N ILE A 25 5.71 -19.52 -8.46
CA ILE A 25 4.93 -19.19 -7.27
C ILE A 25 3.56 -18.82 -7.83
N GLU A 26 2.67 -19.81 -7.93
CA GLU A 26 1.24 -19.51 -8.07
C GLU A 26 0.88 -18.66 -6.86
N SER A 27 0.65 -17.37 -7.11
CA SER A 27 -0.01 -16.51 -6.14
C SER A 27 -1.34 -17.17 -5.82
N LEU A 28 -1.39 -17.89 -4.70
CA LEU A 28 -2.62 -18.36 -4.09
C LEU A 28 -3.35 -17.12 -3.57
N THR A 29 -3.91 -16.36 -4.50
CA THR A 29 -4.85 -15.29 -4.20
C THR A 29 -6.05 -15.99 -3.59
N ARG A 30 -6.08 -16.04 -2.25
CA ARG A 30 -7.19 -16.65 -1.53
C ARG A 30 -8.47 -15.96 -2.01
N PRO A 31 -9.50 -16.72 -2.41
CA PRO A 31 -10.77 -16.13 -2.82
C PRO A 31 -11.30 -15.22 -1.71
N SER A 32 -11.85 -14.08 -2.09
CA SER A 32 -12.44 -13.12 -1.16
C SER A 32 -13.47 -13.80 -0.27
N LEU A 33 -13.77 -13.22 0.90
CA LEU A 33 -14.81 -13.76 1.79
C LEU A 33 -16.14 -13.93 1.03
N VAL A 34 -16.51 -12.97 0.19
CA VAL A 34 -17.70 -13.03 -0.68
C VAL A 34 -17.64 -14.22 -1.64
N GLU A 35 -16.51 -14.46 -2.30
CA GLU A 35 -16.36 -15.61 -3.21
C GLU A 35 -16.45 -16.95 -2.47
N ARG A 36 -15.86 -17.04 -1.29
CA ARG A 36 -15.97 -18.25 -0.46
C ARG A 36 -17.42 -18.50 -0.02
N ILE A 37 -18.15 -17.45 0.32
CA ILE A 37 -19.58 -17.55 0.66
C ILE A 37 -20.39 -17.97 -0.57
N ARG A 38 -20.15 -17.37 -1.75
CA ARG A 38 -20.80 -17.74 -3.01
C ARG A 38 -20.60 -19.23 -3.33
N GLN A 39 -19.37 -19.74 -3.22
CA GLN A 39 -19.08 -21.16 -3.40
C GLN A 39 -19.81 -22.06 -2.39
N GLY A 40 -19.84 -21.67 -1.12
CA GLY A 40 -20.57 -22.41 -0.08
C GLY A 40 -22.09 -22.46 -0.34
N VAL A 41 -22.67 -21.34 -0.77
CA VAL A 41 -24.10 -21.26 -1.12
C VAL A 41 -24.42 -22.09 -2.37
N ALA A 42 -23.58 -22.03 -3.40
CA ALA A 42 -23.77 -22.81 -4.63
C ALA A 42 -23.67 -24.32 -4.39
N GLY A 43 -22.86 -24.75 -3.41
CA GLY A 43 -22.72 -26.15 -3.00
C GLY A 43 -23.83 -26.64 -2.06
N ALA A 44 -24.65 -25.76 -1.51
CA ALA A 44 -25.75 -26.14 -0.63
C ALA A 44 -26.98 -26.55 -1.45
N ALA A 45 -27.53 -27.75 -1.19
CA ALA A 45 -28.76 -28.24 -1.81
C ALA A 45 -30.02 -27.52 -1.27
N LEU A 46 -30.08 -26.20 -1.48
CA LEU A 46 -31.15 -25.33 -1.00
C LEU A 46 -32.41 -25.48 -1.84
N GLU A 47 -33.57 -25.42 -1.20
CA GLU A 47 -34.86 -25.28 -1.89
C GLU A 47 -34.86 -24.01 -2.75
N ARG A 48 -35.51 -24.03 -3.93
CA ARG A 48 -35.44 -22.95 -4.93
C ARG A 48 -35.69 -21.56 -4.38
N GLN A 49 -36.57 -21.43 -3.39
CA GLN A 49 -36.91 -20.15 -2.78
C GLN A 49 -35.79 -19.64 -1.87
N CYS A 50 -35.14 -20.52 -1.11
CA CYS A 50 -33.95 -20.22 -0.31
C CYS A 50 -32.72 -19.99 -1.19
N ALA A 51 -32.58 -20.71 -2.31
CA ALA A 51 -31.46 -20.53 -3.24
C ALA A 51 -31.41 -19.10 -3.79
N LYS A 52 -32.54 -18.55 -4.26
CA LYS A 52 -32.59 -17.17 -4.77
C LYS A 52 -32.16 -16.13 -3.73
N ALA A 53 -32.63 -16.27 -2.48
CA ALA A 53 -32.26 -15.36 -1.41
C ALA A 53 -30.78 -15.51 -1.02
N ALA A 54 -30.28 -16.73 -0.94
CA ALA A 54 -28.90 -17.03 -0.58
C ALA A 54 -27.89 -16.60 -1.65
N THR A 55 -28.25 -16.66 -2.95
CA THR A 55 -27.36 -16.22 -4.04
C THR A 55 -27.21 -14.70 -4.08
N GLY A 56 -28.22 -13.92 -3.69
CA GLY A 56 -28.16 -12.45 -3.69
C GLY A 56 -27.52 -11.82 -2.45
N MET A 57 -27.47 -12.53 -1.33
CA MET A 57 -26.94 -12.03 -0.06
C MET A 57 -25.43 -11.68 -0.09
N PRO A 58 -24.53 -12.45 -0.73
CA PRO A 58 -23.11 -12.12 -0.81
C PRO A 58 -22.84 -10.82 -1.58
N ASP A 59 -23.64 -10.52 -2.60
CA ASP A 59 -23.54 -9.30 -3.40
C ASP A 59 -23.90 -8.07 -2.56
N TYR A 60 -25.00 -8.19 -1.80
CA TYR A 60 -25.43 -7.14 -0.87
C TYR A 60 -24.36 -6.89 0.22
N VAL A 61 -23.81 -7.94 0.81
CA VAL A 61 -22.71 -7.83 1.80
C VAL A 61 -21.45 -7.21 1.18
N GLY A 62 -21.14 -7.53 -0.07
CA GLY A 62 -20.03 -6.91 -0.81
C GLY A 62 -20.24 -5.40 -0.99
N LEU A 63 -21.44 -4.99 -1.39
CA LEU A 63 -21.79 -3.57 -1.55
C LEU A 63 -21.71 -2.80 -0.21
N GLU A 64 -22.19 -3.39 0.89
CA GLU A 64 -22.07 -2.79 2.21
C GLU A 64 -20.60 -2.67 2.66
N GLY A 65 -19.79 -3.71 2.42
CA GLY A 65 -18.35 -3.67 2.70
C GLY A 65 -17.62 -2.56 1.93
N ASP A 66 -17.90 -2.42 0.63
CA ASP A 66 -17.34 -1.37 -0.21
C ASP A 66 -17.74 0.03 0.25
N LEU A 67 -19.00 0.20 0.68
CA LEU A 67 -19.50 1.47 1.21
C LEU A 67 -18.83 1.84 2.53
N VAL A 68 -18.66 0.88 3.44
CA VAL A 68 -17.96 1.10 4.72
C VAL A 68 -16.50 1.48 4.47
N GLN A 69 -15.81 0.80 3.55
CA GLN A 69 -14.43 1.12 3.20
C GLN A 69 -14.29 2.52 2.58
N ARG A 70 -15.19 2.88 1.65
CA ARG A 70 -15.29 4.21 1.05
C ARG A 70 -15.50 5.29 2.10
N ALA A 71 -16.46 5.07 3.00
CA ALA A 71 -16.78 6.01 4.07
C ALA A 71 -15.60 6.19 5.03
N GLY A 72 -14.93 5.10 5.42
CA GLY A 72 -13.75 5.13 6.28
C GLY A 72 -12.60 5.95 5.68
N GLY A 73 -12.16 5.61 4.46
CA GLY A 73 -11.07 6.34 3.81
C GLY A 73 -11.39 7.82 3.56
N LEU A 74 -12.65 8.16 3.24
CA LEU A 74 -13.07 9.55 3.09
C LEU A 74 -13.07 10.30 4.44
N ALA A 75 -13.49 9.64 5.52
CA ALA A 75 -13.44 10.23 6.86
C ALA A 75 -11.99 10.49 7.29
N ASP A 76 -11.07 9.56 7.00
CA ASP A 76 -9.65 9.73 7.32
C ASP A 76 -9.01 10.83 6.49
N ALA A 77 -9.30 10.92 5.19
CA ALA A 77 -8.84 12.02 4.35
C ALA A 77 -9.33 13.39 4.85
N ARG A 78 -10.59 13.48 5.31
CA ARG A 78 -11.14 14.70 5.93
C ARG A 78 -10.43 15.04 7.23
N ARG A 79 -10.11 14.04 8.05
CA ARG A 79 -9.36 14.24 9.29
C ARG A 79 -7.95 14.77 9.01
N MET A 80 -7.28 14.29 7.96
CA MET A 80 -5.98 14.83 7.55
C MET A 80 -6.05 16.27 7.04
N ARG A 81 -7.11 16.62 6.28
CA ARG A 81 -7.39 18.03 5.95
C ARG A 81 -7.50 18.88 7.21
N ASP A 82 -8.25 18.41 8.21
CA ASP A 82 -8.44 19.16 9.46
C ASP A 82 -7.14 19.32 10.22
N ALA A 83 -6.27 18.31 10.24
CA ALA A 83 -4.92 18.41 10.79
C ALA A 83 -4.08 19.46 10.05
N ILE A 84 -4.10 19.48 8.71
CA ILE A 84 -3.41 20.51 7.91
C ILE A 84 -3.91 21.91 8.26
N VAL A 85 -5.22 22.11 8.43
CA VAL A 85 -5.79 23.41 8.83
C VAL A 85 -5.23 23.88 10.18
N LEU A 86 -5.05 22.96 11.14
CA LEU A 86 -4.43 23.30 12.43
C LEU A 86 -2.97 23.72 12.26
N VAL A 87 -2.18 22.99 11.46
CA VAL A 87 -0.78 23.35 11.21
C VAL A 87 -0.65 24.67 10.46
N LEU A 88 -1.54 24.94 9.49
CA LEU A 88 -1.58 26.22 8.78
C LEU A 88 -1.91 27.39 9.71
N ALA A 89 -2.68 27.18 10.78
CA ALA A 89 -2.91 28.21 11.78
C ALA A 89 -1.62 28.54 12.55
N LEU A 90 -0.83 27.52 12.94
CA LEU A 90 0.47 27.70 13.59
C LEU A 90 1.47 28.39 12.65
N LEU A 91 1.51 27.99 11.38
CA LEU A 91 2.33 28.65 10.36
C LEU A 91 1.90 30.10 10.11
N GLY A 92 0.67 30.48 10.44
CA GLY A 92 0.23 31.89 10.38
C GLY A 92 0.95 32.79 11.39
N GLU A 93 1.45 32.22 12.49
CA GLU A 93 2.24 32.95 13.49
C GLU A 93 3.61 33.37 12.94
N LEU A 94 4.04 32.80 11.80
CA LEU A 94 5.26 33.23 11.08
C LEU A 94 5.26 34.70 10.68
N ASP A 95 4.07 35.29 10.47
CA ASP A 95 3.95 36.71 10.13
C ASP A 95 4.54 37.62 11.24
N GLU A 96 4.69 37.09 12.46
CA GLU A 96 5.28 37.79 13.61
C GLU A 96 6.80 37.55 13.73
N LEU A 97 7.38 36.62 12.96
CA LEU A 97 8.81 36.29 13.01
C LEU A 97 9.66 37.32 12.28
N MET A 98 10.61 37.93 12.99
CA MET A 98 11.49 38.93 12.42
C MET A 98 12.72 38.30 11.73
N PRO A 99 13.23 38.88 10.62
CA PRO A 99 14.39 38.34 9.91
C PRO A 99 15.69 38.28 10.73
N ASP A 100 15.79 39.07 11.80
CA ASP A 100 16.91 39.11 12.73
C ASP A 100 16.71 38.24 13.98
N GLU A 101 15.75 37.31 13.95
CA GLU A 101 15.49 36.35 15.02
C GLU A 101 16.79 35.67 15.48
N PRO A 102 17.26 35.90 16.72
CA PRO A 102 18.48 35.29 17.24
C PRO A 102 18.33 33.79 17.49
N ASP A 103 17.12 33.32 17.78
CA ASP A 103 16.86 31.90 18.02
C ASP A 103 16.72 31.12 16.71
N ARG A 104 17.80 30.42 16.34
CA ARG A 104 17.81 29.58 15.15
C ARG A 104 16.93 28.33 15.26
N SER A 105 16.53 27.94 16.47
CA SER A 105 15.65 26.79 16.66
C SER A 105 14.23 27.04 16.13
N ALA A 106 13.77 28.31 16.14
CA ALA A 106 12.51 28.70 15.52
C ALA A 106 12.45 28.29 14.03
N PHE A 107 13.52 28.48 13.27
CA PHE A 107 13.59 28.05 11.86
C PHE A 107 13.50 26.53 11.67
N HIS A 108 13.99 25.75 12.65
CA HIS A 108 13.83 24.30 12.63
C HIS A 108 12.39 23.89 12.94
N GLU A 109 11.75 24.52 13.93
CA GLU A 109 10.33 24.28 14.24
C GLU A 109 9.44 24.59 13.05
N ILE A 110 9.72 25.67 12.32
CA ILE A 110 9.00 26.03 11.09
C ILE A 110 9.17 24.95 10.02
N ALA A 111 10.39 24.44 9.84
CA ALA A 111 10.64 23.34 8.92
C ALA A 111 9.87 22.08 9.33
N ASP A 112 9.80 21.78 10.62
CA ASP A 112 9.04 20.65 11.16
C ASP A 112 7.52 20.82 10.92
N LEU A 113 6.97 22.03 11.06
CA LEU A 113 5.56 22.30 10.72
C LEU A 113 5.28 22.08 9.22
N PHE A 114 6.19 22.47 8.33
CA PHE A 114 6.04 22.15 6.90
C PHE A 114 6.13 20.65 6.62
N GLN A 115 6.99 19.94 7.37
CA GLN A 115 7.09 18.48 7.30
C GLN A 115 5.77 17.82 7.74
N ASP A 116 5.15 18.30 8.82
CA ASP A 116 3.84 17.81 9.29
C ASP A 116 2.75 17.99 8.20
N VAL A 117 2.69 19.15 7.54
CA VAL A 117 1.76 19.37 6.41
C VAL A 117 1.98 18.33 5.31
N SER A 118 3.24 18.09 4.93
CA SER A 118 3.58 17.11 3.90
C SER A 118 3.13 15.70 4.29
N GLU A 119 3.36 15.30 5.54
CA GLU A 119 2.96 13.99 6.04
C GLU A 119 1.44 13.82 6.09
N PHE A 120 0.71 14.79 6.64
CA PHE A 120 -0.75 14.75 6.64
C PHE A 120 -1.33 14.74 5.22
N ALA A 121 -0.74 15.49 4.28
CA ALA A 121 -1.15 15.47 2.89
C ALA A 121 -0.92 14.09 2.25
N ALA A 122 0.22 13.46 2.53
CA ALA A 122 0.51 12.11 2.06
C ALA A 122 -0.47 11.07 2.62
N PHE A 123 -0.75 11.11 3.93
CA PHE A 123 -1.74 10.23 4.54
C PHE A 123 -3.15 10.48 3.99
N GLY A 124 -3.55 11.74 3.79
CA GLY A 124 -4.84 12.10 3.22
C GLY A 124 -5.01 11.61 1.78
N MET A 125 -3.95 11.70 0.98
CA MET A 125 -3.91 11.14 -0.37
C MET A 125 -4.11 9.63 -0.36
N GLU A 126 -3.38 8.89 0.47
CA GLU A 126 -3.51 7.44 0.58
C GLU A 126 -4.90 7.02 1.08
N ALA A 127 -5.44 7.71 2.07
CA ALA A 127 -6.81 7.47 2.56
C ALA A 127 -7.87 7.72 1.47
N ALA A 128 -7.71 8.78 0.67
CA ALA A 128 -8.60 9.06 -0.46
C ALA A 128 -8.49 8.01 -1.57
N ARG A 129 -7.28 7.52 -1.86
CA ARG A 129 -7.06 6.42 -2.82
C ARG A 129 -7.69 5.12 -2.34
N GLN A 130 -7.54 4.78 -1.07
CA GLN A 130 -8.20 3.63 -0.46
C GLN A 130 -9.72 3.75 -0.53
N ALA A 131 -10.28 4.94 -0.27
CA ALA A 131 -11.70 5.20 -0.44
C ALA A 131 -12.14 4.99 -1.89
N ALA A 132 -11.33 5.38 -2.87
CA ALA A 132 -11.63 5.16 -4.29
C ALA A 132 -11.57 3.67 -4.71
N GLY A 133 -11.11 2.77 -3.85
CA GLY A 133 -10.87 1.34 -4.18
C GLY A 133 -9.48 1.07 -4.77
N GLY A 134 -8.55 2.03 -4.63
CA GLY A 134 -7.17 1.98 -5.16
C GLY A 134 -6.24 1.07 -4.37
N GLY A 135 -6.56 -0.22 -4.31
CA GLY A 135 -5.62 -1.32 -4.04
C GLY A 135 -5.49 -2.28 -5.23
N ASN A 136 -6.22 -2.05 -6.33
CA ASN A 136 -6.09 -2.78 -7.59
C ASN A 136 -5.32 -1.93 -8.60
N SER A 137 -4.01 -2.08 -8.63
CA SER A 137 -3.14 -1.78 -9.78
C SER A 137 -2.12 -2.90 -9.92
#